data_AF-A0A943HWJ4-F1
#
_entry.id   AF-A0A943HWJ4-F1
#
_cell.length_a   1.000
_cell.length_b   1.000
_cell.length_c   1.000
_cell.angle_alpha   90.00
_cell.angle_beta   90.00
_cell.angle_gamma   90.00
#
_symmetry.space_group_name_H-M   'P 1'
#
loop_
_entity.id
_entity.type
_entity.pdbx_description
1 polymer ?
#
loop_
_entity_poly.entity_id
_entity_poly.type
_entity_poly.pdbx_seq_one_letter_code
_entity_poly.pdbx_strand_id
1 'polypeptide(L)'
;MTKMYQNRPIYWMFSSNQKGKRAAFQCLVYMHRMNRFTPEHIRTNYLLPYIDRLAAREAELSARSSLSAKENKLLKQLRSDLEECRDYQLRLHEFADRQIEIDLDDGVVKNYATFAPVLAKLK
;
A
#
# COMPACT_ATOMS: atom_id res chain seq x y z
N MET A 1 29.72 16.80 -16.35
CA MET A 1 28.53 17.62 -16.01
C MET A 1 27.52 16.74 -15.30
N THR A 2 27.60 16.63 -13.98
CA THR A 2 26.72 15.78 -13.20
C THR A 2 25.40 16.51 -13.03
N LYS A 3 24.37 16.16 -13.82
CA LYS A 3 23.01 16.65 -13.61
C LYS A 3 22.60 16.24 -12.20
N MET A 4 22.56 17.22 -11.29
CA MET A 4 22.08 17.04 -9.93
C MET A 4 20.66 16.45 -10.00
N TYR A 5 20.43 15.35 -9.26
CA TYR A 5 19.12 14.74 -9.07
C TYR A 5 18.16 15.79 -8.51
N GLN A 6 17.40 16.45 -9.37
CA GLN A 6 16.45 17.49 -8.98
C GLN A 6 15.27 16.85 -8.25
N ASN A 7 15.25 16.86 -6.90
CA ASN A 7 14.06 16.72 -6.04
C ASN A 7 13.00 15.68 -6.45
N ARG A 8 13.38 14.55 -7.05
CA ARG A 8 12.42 13.49 -7.40
C ARG A 8 12.48 12.41 -6.32
N PRO A 9 11.38 12.12 -5.62
CA PRO A 9 11.41 11.14 -4.55
C PRO A 9 11.75 9.77 -5.12
N ILE A 10 12.95 9.31 -4.80
CA ILE A 10 13.45 7.96 -5.09
C ILE A 10 12.76 6.90 -4.21
N TYR A 11 12.10 7.34 -3.14
CA TYR A 11 11.25 6.50 -2.31
C TYR A 11 9.80 6.70 -2.71
N TRP A 12 9.14 5.61 -3.06
CA TRP A 12 7.75 5.58 -3.48
C TRP A 12 6.90 4.97 -2.38
N MET A 13 5.84 5.68 -2.01
CA MET A 13 4.91 5.22 -0.98
C MET A 13 3.77 4.47 -1.65
N PHE A 14 3.80 3.14 -1.57
CA PHE A 14 2.64 2.29 -1.86
C PHE A 14 1.61 2.51 -0.75
N SER A 15 0.38 2.86 -1.11
CA SER A 15 -0.61 3.32 -0.13
C SER A 15 -2.00 2.83 -0.51
N SER A 16 -2.71 2.23 0.44
CA SER A 16 -4.09 1.78 0.26
C SER A 16 -5.07 2.92 0.00
N ASN A 17 -4.72 4.12 0.47
CA ASN A 17 -5.44 5.36 0.17
C ASN A 17 -4.50 6.38 -0.50
N GLN A 18 -4.83 6.80 -1.72
CA GLN A 18 -4.01 7.73 -2.50
C GLN A 18 -4.19 9.20 -2.09
N LYS A 19 -5.38 9.55 -1.58
CA LYS A 19 -5.79 10.92 -1.22
C LYS A 19 -5.77 11.17 0.29
N GLY A 20 -5.55 10.12 1.09
CA GLY A 20 -5.88 10.08 2.50
C GLY A 20 -4.95 10.87 3.40
N LYS A 21 -5.53 11.48 4.46
CA LYS A 21 -4.79 11.90 5.65
C LYS A 21 -4.28 10.70 6.47
N ARG A 22 -4.90 9.53 6.28
CA ARG A 22 -4.58 8.24 6.88
C ARG A 22 -4.89 7.15 5.84
N ALA A 23 -4.06 6.12 5.80
CA ALA A 23 -4.26 4.91 4.99
C ALA A 23 -4.16 3.70 5.93
N ALA A 24 -4.93 2.65 5.65
CA ALA A 24 -4.88 1.41 6.41
C ALA A 24 -3.54 0.68 6.22
N PHE A 25 -2.97 0.73 5.01
CA PHE A 25 -1.69 0.14 4.67
C PHE A 25 -0.80 1.12 3.90
N GLN A 26 0.47 1.20 4.30
CA GLN A 26 1.50 1.95 3.60
C GLN A 26 2.83 1.19 3.59
N CYS A 27 3.55 1.25 2.48
CA CYS A 27 4.85 0.64 2.31
C CYS A 27 5.77 1.57 1.52
N LEU A 28 6.94 1.89 2.09
CA LEU A 28 7.94 2.73 1.43
C LEU A 28 8.93 1.85 0.65
N VAL A 29 9.07 2.10 -0.64
CA VAL A 29 9.88 1.29 -1.54
C VAL A 29 10.92 2.16 -2.24
N TYR A 30 12.15 1.68 -2.31
CA TYR A 30 13.22 2.37 -3.04
C TYR A 30 13.14 2.04 -4.54
N MET A 31 12.77 3.03 -5.35
CA MET A 31 12.45 2.87 -6.77
C MET A 31 13.58 2.21 -7.57
N HIS A 32 14.84 2.57 -7.33
CA HIS A 32 15.97 1.99 -8.06
C HIS A 32 16.18 0.49 -7.81
N ARG A 33 15.50 -0.06 -6.81
CA ARG A 33 15.54 -1.50 -6.48
C ARG A 33 14.25 -2.20 -6.88
N MET A 34 13.29 -1.47 -7.43
CA MET A 34 12.07 -2.05 -7.95
C MET A 34 12.36 -2.85 -9.20
N ASN A 35 11.61 -3.93 -9.35
CA ASN A 35 11.56 -4.75 -10.54
C ASN A 35 10.10 -5.16 -10.77
N ARG A 36 9.84 -5.88 -11.86
CA ARG A 36 8.50 -6.36 -12.23
C ARG A 36 7.77 -7.17 -11.15
N PHE A 37 8.51 -7.77 -10.22
CA PHE A 37 7.97 -8.57 -9.12
C PHE A 37 7.76 -7.78 -7.83
N THR A 38 8.13 -6.50 -7.78
CA THR A 38 7.98 -5.69 -6.57
C THR A 38 6.52 -5.59 -6.10
N PRO A 39 5.51 -5.37 -6.96
CA PRO A 39 4.11 -5.39 -6.53
C PRO A 39 3.68 -6.73 -5.93
N GLU A 40 4.12 -7.86 -6.53
CA GLU A 40 3.88 -9.21 -6.00
C GLU A 40 4.50 -9.37 -4.61
N HIS A 41 5.79 -9.02 -4.46
CA HIS A 41 6.48 -9.10 -3.18
C HIS A 41 5.83 -8.24 -2.09
N ILE A 42 5.35 -7.03 -2.43
CA ILE A 42 4.60 -6.20 -1.49
C ILE A 42 3.31 -6.92 -1.08
N ARG A 43 2.59 -7.50 -2.04
CA ARG A 43 1.32 -8.20 -1.81
C ARG A 43 1.51 -9.41 -0.90
N THR A 44 2.43 -10.31 -1.25
CA THR A 44 2.60 -11.60 -0.57
C THR A 44 3.31 -11.48 0.77
N ASN A 45 4.34 -10.66 0.87
CA ASN A 45 5.20 -10.63 2.05
C ASN A 45 4.74 -9.62 3.11
N TYR A 46 3.91 -8.64 2.73
CA TYR A 46 3.51 -7.55 3.63
C TYR A 46 2.00 -7.37 3.71
N LEU A 47 1.30 -7.18 2.58
CA LEU A 47 -0.12 -6.84 2.60
C LEU A 47 -1.02 -8.00 3.06
N LEU A 48 -0.85 -9.19 2.49
CA LEU A 48 -1.65 -10.37 2.87
C LEU A 48 -1.45 -10.74 4.36
N PRO A 49 -0.22 -10.86 4.89
CA PRO A 49 -0.01 -11.09 6.31
C PRO A 49 -0.58 -9.98 7.20
N TYR A 50 -0.61 -8.74 6.72
CA TYR A 50 -1.22 -7.63 7.45
C TYR A 50 -2.75 -7.74 7.51
N ILE A 51 -3.40 -8.08 6.39
CA ILE A 51 -4.84 -8.34 6.33
C ILE A 51 -5.22 -9.48 7.29
N ASP A 52 -4.46 -10.57 7.29
CA ASP A 52 -4.72 -11.71 8.18
C ASP A 52 -4.67 -11.32 9.66
N ARG A 53 -3.68 -10.49 10.04
CA ARG A 53 -3.57 -9.96 11.41
C ARG A 53 -4.75 -9.06 11.78
N LEU A 54 -5.18 -8.18 10.86
CA LEU A 54 -6.34 -7.32 11.08
C LEU A 54 -7.62 -8.15 11.24
N ALA A 55 -7.80 -9.17 10.39
CA ALA A 55 -8.95 -10.07 10.41
C ALA A 55 -9.01 -10.89 11.70
N ALA A 56 -7.88 -11.44 12.13
CA ALA A 56 -7.78 -12.15 13.41
C ALA A 56 -8.17 -11.24 14.59
N ARG A 57 -7.69 -10.00 14.60
CA ARG A 57 -8.01 -9.04 15.67
C ARG A 57 -9.47 -8.58 15.64
N GLU A 58 -10.05 -8.40 14.45
CA GLU A 58 -11.46 -8.10 14.27
C GLU A 58 -12.33 -9.24 14.81
N ALA A 59 -12.01 -10.48 14.45
CA ALA A 59 -12.72 -11.68 14.90
C ALA A 59 -12.65 -11.86 16.42
N GLU A 60 -11.47 -11.67 17.02
CA GLU A 60 -11.28 -11.73 18.47
C GLU A 60 -12.19 -10.74 19.21
N LEU A 61 -12.28 -9.49 18.73
CA LEU A 61 -13.14 -8.47 19.34
C LEU A 61 -14.62 -8.76 19.08
N SER A 62 -14.98 -9.20 17.88
CA SER A 62 -16.35 -9.55 17.51
C SER A 62 -16.91 -10.73 18.32
N ALA A 63 -16.06 -11.65 18.77
CA ALA A 63 -16.47 -12.82 19.56
C ALA A 63 -16.75 -12.51 21.04
N ARG A 64 -16.41 -11.31 21.52
CA ARG A 64 -16.61 -10.95 22.94
C ARG A 64 -18.05 -10.57 23.23
N SER A 65 -18.56 -11.05 24.36
CA SER A 65 -19.92 -10.78 24.85
C SER A 65 -20.16 -9.31 25.23
N SER A 66 -19.10 -8.58 25.60
CA SER A 66 -19.18 -7.15 25.88
C SER A 66 -17.89 -6.43 25.45
N LEU A 67 -18.07 -5.20 24.94
CA LEU A 67 -17.00 -4.32 24.50
C LEU A 67 -17.16 -2.94 25.14
N SER A 68 -16.06 -2.38 25.60
CA SER A 68 -16.00 -0.97 26.00
C SER A 68 -16.24 -0.03 24.81
N ALA A 69 -16.50 1.25 25.07
CA ALA A 69 -16.63 2.26 24.01
C ALA A 69 -15.36 2.35 23.13
N LYS A 70 -14.18 2.20 23.74
CA LYS A 70 -12.89 2.20 23.04
C LYS A 70 -12.75 0.98 22.11
N GLU A 71 -13.14 -0.20 22.58
CA GLU A 71 -13.08 -1.43 21.78
C GLU A 71 -14.11 -1.42 20.65
N ASN A 72 -15.31 -0.87 20.87
CA ASN A 72 -16.28 -0.66 19.81
C ASN A 72 -15.74 0.28 18.71
N LYS A 73 -15.04 1.35 19.09
CA LYS A 73 -14.40 2.25 18.12
C LYS A 73 -13.28 1.54 17.35
N LEU A 74 -12.46 0.74 18.06
CA LEU A 74 -11.42 -0.06 17.44
C LEU A 74 -11.99 -1.08 16.45
N LEU A 75 -13.07 -1.78 16.82
CA LEU A 75 -13.73 -2.76 15.96
C LEU A 75 -14.24 -2.11 14.66
N LYS A 76 -14.85 -0.92 14.75
CA LYS A 76 -15.26 -0.14 13.57
C LYS A 76 -14.06 0.24 12.70
N GLN A 77 -12.96 0.66 13.31
CA GLN A 77 -11.73 1.00 12.58
C GLN A 77 -11.16 -0.24 11.87
N LEU A 78 -11.06 -1.39 12.55
CA LEU A 78 -10.54 -2.63 11.95
C LEU A 78 -11.35 -3.08 10.74
N ARG A 79 -12.69 -2.97 10.81
CA ARG A 79 -13.57 -3.29 9.67
C ARG A 79 -13.32 -2.35 8.48
N SER A 80 -13.20 -1.05 8.73
CA SER A 80 -12.87 -0.07 7.70
C SER A 80 -11.47 -0.31 7.10
N ASP A 81 -10.48 -0.61 7.94
CA ASP A 81 -9.11 -0.87 7.51
C ASP A 81 -9.03 -2.16 6.68
N LEU A 82 -9.80 -3.20 7.04
CA LEU A 82 -9.91 -4.46 6.30
C LEU A 82 -10.54 -4.27 4.92
N GLU A 83 -11.62 -3.51 4.82
CA GLU A 83 -12.27 -3.18 3.55
C GLU A 83 -11.28 -2.44 2.63
N GLU A 84 -10.62 -1.39 3.16
CA GLU A 84 -9.62 -0.63 2.40
C GLU A 84 -8.44 -1.50 1.95
N CYS A 85 -7.95 -2.40 2.81
CA CYS A 85 -6.83 -3.29 2.47
C CYS A 85 -7.22 -4.35 1.44
N ARG A 86 -8.44 -4.90 1.49
CA ARG A 86 -8.94 -5.87 0.49
C ARG A 86 -9.08 -5.23 -0.88
N ASP A 87 -9.65 -4.04 -0.96
CA ASP A 87 -9.72 -3.26 -2.19
C ASP A 87 -8.32 -2.95 -2.74
N TYR A 88 -7.40 -2.57 -1.85
CA TYR A 88 -6.03 -2.31 -2.24
C TYR A 88 -5.30 -3.56 -2.72
N GLN A 89 -5.53 -4.71 -2.09
CA GLN A 89 -4.97 -5.99 -2.49
C GLN A 89 -5.39 -6.37 -3.92
N LEU A 90 -6.65 -6.12 -4.29
CA LEU A 90 -7.12 -6.34 -5.66
C LEU A 90 -6.39 -5.44 -6.66
N ARG A 91 -6.30 -4.13 -6.37
CA ARG A 91 -5.53 -3.20 -7.22
C ARG A 91 -4.06 -3.62 -7.35
N LEU A 92 -3.43 -4.02 -6.25
CA LEU A 92 -2.02 -4.43 -6.25
C LEU A 92 -1.81 -5.77 -6.98
N HIS A 93 -2.79 -6.66 -6.94
CA HIS A 93 -2.78 -7.91 -7.70
C HIS A 93 -2.80 -7.66 -9.20
N GLU A 94 -3.67 -6.79 -9.71
CA GLU A 94 -3.68 -6.40 -11.13
C GLU A 94 -2.33 -5.84 -11.59
N PHE A 95 -1.67 -5.06 -10.73
CA PHE A 95 -0.34 -4.52 -11.01
C PHE A 95 0.76 -5.59 -10.98
N ALA A 96 0.64 -6.58 -10.11
CA ALA A 96 1.55 -7.71 -10.06
C ALA A 96 1.41 -8.59 -11.31
N ASP A 97 0.19 -8.85 -11.77
CA ASP A 97 -0.08 -9.64 -12.98
C ASP A 97 0.45 -8.97 -14.24
N ARG A 98 0.39 -7.64 -14.30
CA ARG A 98 0.96 -6.85 -15.39
C ARG A 98 2.49 -6.91 -15.45
N GLN A 99 3.16 -7.28 -14.35
CA GLN A 99 4.62 -7.38 -14.26
C GLN A 99 5.34 -6.17 -14.88
N ILE A 100 4.90 -4.97 -14.52
CA ILE A 100 5.42 -3.73 -15.09
C ILE A 100 6.87 -3.53 -14.67
N GLU A 101 7.76 -3.46 -15.65
CA GLU A 101 9.16 -3.07 -15.47
C GLU A 101 9.33 -1.57 -15.73
N ILE A 102 10.20 -0.92 -14.94
CA ILE A 102 10.49 0.51 -15.09
C ILE A 102 11.86 0.70 -15.75
N ASP A 103 11.94 1.63 -16.69
CA ASP A 103 13.21 2.10 -17.23
C ASP A 103 13.69 3.31 -16.43
N LEU A 104 14.90 3.26 -15.87
CA LEU A 104 15.41 4.39 -15.08
C LEU A 104 15.68 5.62 -15.95
N ASP A 105 15.92 5.45 -17.24
CA ASP A 105 16.18 6.54 -18.19
C ASP A 105 14.91 7.32 -18.54
N ASP A 106 13.72 6.69 -18.43
CA ASP A 106 12.41 7.34 -18.57
C ASP A 106 12.15 8.40 -17.48
N GLY A 107 12.89 8.32 -16.38
CA GLY A 107 12.86 9.27 -15.28
C GLY A 107 11.65 9.12 -14.36
N VAL A 108 11.80 9.65 -13.14
CA VAL A 108 10.88 9.37 -12.02
C VAL A 108 9.42 9.76 -12.32
N VAL A 109 9.16 10.85 -13.04
CA VAL A 109 7.78 11.35 -13.27
C VAL A 109 6.97 10.37 -14.12
N LYS A 110 7.55 9.88 -15.22
CA LYS A 110 6.89 8.93 -16.13
C LYS A 110 6.67 7.59 -15.43
N ASN A 111 7.70 7.09 -14.74
CA ASN A 111 7.59 5.83 -14.00
C ASN A 111 6.57 5.94 -12.86
N TYR A 112 6.53 7.05 -12.12
CA TYR A 112 5.56 7.25 -11.05
C TYR A 112 4.11 7.27 -11.56
N ALA A 113 3.87 7.93 -12.69
CA ALA A 113 2.55 7.99 -13.32
C ALA A 113 2.02 6.58 -13.68
N THR A 114 2.92 5.68 -14.07
CA THR A 114 2.59 4.28 -14.39
C THR A 114 2.04 3.53 -13.17
N PHE A 115 2.57 3.80 -11.97
CA PHE A 115 2.14 3.19 -10.71
C PHE A 115 1.14 4.05 -9.93
N ALA A 116 0.66 5.15 -10.50
CA ALA A 116 -0.19 6.12 -9.80
C ALA A 116 -1.34 5.45 -9.03
N PRO A 117 -2.13 4.49 -9.58
CA PRO A 117 -3.24 3.84 -8.89
C PRO A 117 -2.89 3.14 -7.56
N VAL A 118 -1.64 2.71 -7.38
CA VAL A 118 -1.17 1.96 -6.20
C VAL A 118 -0.23 2.76 -5.29
N LEU A 119 0.13 3.97 -5.71
CA LEU A 119 0.98 4.90 -4.96
C LEU A 119 0.17 6.03 -4.31
N ALA A 120 0.72 6.59 -3.23
CA ALA A 120 0.24 7.84 -2.67
C ALA A 120 0.34 8.97 -3.71
N LYS A 121 -0.47 10.03 -3.60
CA LYS A 121 -0.30 11.19 -4.49
C LYS A 121 0.94 12.00 -4.08
N LEU A 122 1.81 12.33 -5.03
CA LEU A 122 2.87 13.32 -4.81
C LEU A 122 2.23 14.71 -4.60
N LYS A 123 2.73 15.46 -3.61
CA LYS A 123 2.32 16.83 -3.33
C LYS A 123 3.12 17.82 -4.16
#